data_AF-A0A6M0CYE8-F1
#
_entry.id   AF-A0A6M0CYE8-F1
#
_cell.length_a   1.000
_cell.length_b   1.000
_cell.length_c   1.000
_cell.angle_alpha   90.00
_cell.angle_beta   90.00
_cell.angle_gamma   90.00
#
_symmetry.space_group_name_H-M   'P 1'
#
loop_
_entity.id
_entity.type
_entity.pdbx_description
1 polymer ?
#
loop_
_entity_poly.entity_id
_entity_poly.type
_entity_poly.pdbx_seq_one_letter_code
_entity_poly.pdbx_strand_id
1 'polypeptide(L)'
;ARLRQILERMELSLLDQGSREARGEYGLGSNNLLFMACELLLLGKEPDGLPLLLIEEPEAHLHPQRQLRLMDFLTVAATPRPSSSTVTRPMEIDQREEISLPWNEGSTAPSALSSDDGGSTADEVDQEDQTRPVQVILTTHSPNLSSKIALENLVLMHGRKAYSLGRQHTKLDEGDYRFLARFLDVTKANLFFARGLLVVEGDAETILLPALAKLLGRDLTRHGVSLVNVGGVGLRRYARILQRAHPSKGVLNIPVACISDMDVMPDCAPQILGLVENDDDPKWVDGRRRWRANRDFGSDDETRRQRLSERRNSREANDEQNVKTFVAERWTLEYDLAYSGMALELLVAARLAAHDDAIHAARETHDQVIERAMTEYEGLVSSGISAEETSSTIYALFHRKVASKAITAQYLVDILEQRFQTLGVSLERLEERLPAYLVEAIYYVTSRIEITPNQHQPTEQQTQGQMP
;
A
#
# COMPACT_ATOMS: atom_id res chain seq x y z
N ALA A 1 13.43 42.76 18.25
CA ALA A 1 12.00 43.00 18.54
C ALA A 1 11.27 43.65 17.35
N ARG A 2 11.66 44.86 16.90
CA ARG A 2 11.01 45.56 15.77
C ARG A 2 11.02 44.82 14.43
N LEU A 3 12.15 44.20 14.04
CA LEU A 3 12.23 43.48 12.76
C LEU A 3 11.29 42.26 12.70
N ARG A 4 11.18 41.53 13.80
CA ARG A 4 10.30 40.35 13.93
C ARG A 4 8.83 40.73 13.81
N GLN A 5 8.41 41.81 14.46
CA GLN A 5 7.06 42.37 14.33
C GLN A 5 6.73 42.90 12.93
N ILE A 6 7.74 43.35 12.18
CA ILE A 6 7.58 43.79 10.79
C ILE A 6 7.44 42.58 9.86
N LEU A 7 8.31 41.57 10.02
CA LEU A 7 8.26 40.32 9.26
C LEU A 7 6.95 39.53 9.52
N GLU A 8 6.44 39.54 10.76
CA GLU A 8 5.15 38.94 11.14
C GLU A 8 3.93 39.64 10.48
N ARG A 9 4.12 40.82 9.86
CA ARG A 9 3.08 41.61 9.18
C ARG A 9 3.32 41.78 7.69
N MET A 10 4.31 41.11 7.12
CA MET A 10 4.55 41.15 5.67
C MET A 10 3.57 40.21 4.97
N GLU A 11 2.71 40.78 4.13
CA GLU A 11 1.85 40.05 3.21
C GLU A 11 2.37 40.23 1.78
N LEU A 12 2.50 39.13 1.04
CA LEU A 12 2.86 39.13 -0.37
C LEU A 12 1.58 39.06 -1.20
N SER A 13 1.37 40.04 -2.09
CA SER A 13 0.24 40.07 -3.01
C SER A 13 0.73 40.20 -4.44
N LEU A 14 0.14 39.46 -5.38
CA LEU A 14 0.39 39.69 -6.81
C LEU A 14 -0.47 40.86 -7.28
N LEU A 15 0.15 41.85 -7.91
CA LEU A 15 -0.54 42.99 -8.49
C LEU A 15 -0.87 42.72 -9.96
N ASP A 16 -1.99 43.26 -10.44
CA ASP A 16 -2.28 43.27 -11.87
C ASP A 16 -1.41 44.30 -12.59
N GLN A 17 -0.81 43.92 -13.73
CA GLN A 17 0.14 44.78 -14.46
C GLN A 17 -0.51 46.06 -15.01
N GLY A 18 -1.84 46.06 -15.21
CA GLY A 18 -2.59 47.23 -15.66
C GLY A 18 -3.10 48.12 -14.51
N SER A 19 -3.77 47.56 -13.51
CA SER A 19 -4.45 48.35 -12.47
C SER A 19 -3.60 48.63 -11.23
N ARG A 20 -2.47 47.93 -11.02
CA ARG A 20 -1.70 47.92 -9.75
C ARG A 20 -2.54 47.55 -8.52
N GLU A 21 -3.72 46.96 -8.70
CA GLU A 21 -4.53 46.43 -7.63
C GLU A 21 -4.15 44.96 -7.36
N ALA A 22 -4.40 44.50 -6.14
CA ALA A 22 -4.18 43.10 -5.79
C ALA A 22 -5.08 42.19 -6.64
N ARG A 23 -4.50 41.17 -7.28
CA ARG A 23 -5.21 40.12 -8.02
C ARG A 23 -5.93 39.19 -7.04
N GLY A 24 -7.00 39.67 -6.40
CA GLY A 24 -7.86 38.90 -5.51
C GLY A 24 -7.27 38.59 -4.12
N GLU A 25 -8.08 37.96 -3.28
CA GLU A 25 -7.69 37.48 -1.95
C GLU A 25 -7.04 36.10 -2.05
N TYR A 26 -5.82 35.98 -1.52
CA TYR A 26 -5.09 34.72 -1.49
C TYR A 26 -5.30 34.04 -0.14
N GLY A 27 -5.79 32.80 -0.15
CA GLY A 27 -5.83 31.97 1.05
C GLY A 27 -4.42 31.60 1.54
N LEU A 28 -4.32 31.20 2.82
CA LEU A 28 -3.06 30.88 3.51
C LEU A 28 -2.11 29.98 2.69
N GLY A 29 -2.62 28.93 2.05
CA GLY A 29 -1.78 28.03 1.23
C GLY A 29 -1.19 28.71 -0.02
N SER A 30 -1.90 29.63 -0.66
CA SER A 30 -1.35 30.41 -1.79
C SER A 30 -0.29 31.39 -1.31
N ASN A 31 -0.44 31.96 -0.12
CA ASN A 31 0.57 32.84 0.49
C ASN A 31 1.85 32.07 0.82
N ASN A 32 1.72 30.86 1.37
CA ASN A 32 2.88 29.99 1.64
C ASN A 32 3.66 29.66 0.36
N LEU A 33 2.95 29.34 -0.73
CA LEU A 33 3.57 29.09 -2.03
C LEU A 33 4.30 30.32 -2.58
N LEU A 34 3.70 31.51 -2.44
CA LEU A 34 4.31 32.76 -2.89
C LEU A 34 5.57 33.08 -2.07
N PHE A 35 5.51 32.90 -0.75
CA PHE A 35 6.65 33.08 0.14
C PHE A 35 7.80 32.12 -0.22
N MET A 36 7.52 30.82 -0.38
CA MET A 36 8.52 29.84 -0.80
C MET A 36 9.13 30.17 -2.17
N ALA A 37 8.32 30.63 -3.13
CA ALA A 37 8.81 31.04 -4.44
C ALA A 37 9.75 32.26 -4.35
N CYS A 38 9.41 33.26 -3.54
CA CYS A 38 10.28 34.42 -3.30
C CYS A 38 11.62 34.02 -2.68
N GLU A 39 11.61 33.19 -1.62
CA GLU A 39 12.83 32.71 -0.96
C GLU A 39 13.72 31.90 -1.92
N LEU A 40 13.13 31.03 -2.75
CA LEU A 40 13.88 30.27 -3.75
C LEU A 40 14.54 31.16 -4.81
N LEU A 41 13.86 32.22 -5.25
CA LEU A 41 14.41 33.20 -6.19
C LEU A 41 15.58 33.98 -5.56
N LEU A 42 15.49 34.34 -4.27
CA LEU A 42 16.57 35.00 -3.56
C LEU A 42 17.79 34.09 -3.40
N LEU A 43 17.58 32.86 -2.91
CA LEU A 43 18.64 31.86 -2.71
C LEU A 43 19.33 31.46 -4.02
N GLY A 44 18.59 31.43 -5.12
CA GLY A 44 19.11 31.14 -6.46
C GLY A 44 20.01 32.23 -7.04
N LYS A 45 19.87 33.48 -6.56
CA LYS A 45 20.61 34.66 -7.04
C LYS A 45 21.79 35.06 -6.16
N GLU A 46 21.87 34.55 -4.94
CA GLU A 46 23.01 34.82 -4.06
C GLU A 46 24.29 34.16 -4.60
N PRO A 47 25.35 34.93 -4.90
CA PRO A 47 26.58 34.41 -5.49
C PRO A 47 27.42 33.61 -4.48
N ASP A 48 27.32 33.95 -3.20
CA ASP A 48 28.10 33.38 -2.10
C ASP A 48 27.21 32.58 -1.13
N GLY A 49 27.78 31.57 -0.47
CA GLY A 49 27.11 30.79 0.58
C GLY A 49 26.49 29.47 0.12
N LEU A 50 25.97 28.68 1.06
CA LEU A 50 25.29 27.42 0.81
C LEU A 50 23.80 27.70 0.55
N PRO A 51 23.26 27.48 -0.66
CA PRO A 51 21.84 27.66 -0.93
C PRO A 51 21.06 26.53 -0.25
N LEU A 52 20.66 26.75 0.99
CA LEU A 52 19.92 25.80 1.80
C LEU A 52 18.54 26.39 2.14
N LEU A 53 17.49 25.67 1.74
CA LEU A 53 16.12 25.99 2.10
C LEU A 53 15.59 24.94 3.08
N LEU A 54 15.09 25.41 4.23
CA LEU A 54 14.42 24.59 5.24
C LEU A 54 12.92 24.90 5.22
N ILE A 55 12.09 23.88 5.04
CA ILE A 55 10.62 24.06 4.98
C ILE A 55 9.95 23.15 6.00
N GLU A 56 9.14 23.71 6.87
CA GLU A 56 8.30 22.95 7.79
C GLU A 56 6.89 22.81 7.20
N GLU A 57 6.42 21.56 7.10
CA GLU A 57 5.06 21.20 6.67
C GLU A 57 4.55 21.99 5.45
N PRO A 58 5.24 21.91 4.28
CA PRO A 58 4.85 22.63 3.06
C PRO A 58 3.42 22.32 2.59
N GLU A 59 2.84 21.20 3.02
CA GLU A 59 1.46 20.79 2.75
C GLU A 59 0.38 21.60 3.49
N ALA A 60 0.74 22.38 4.52
CA ALA A 60 -0.23 23.07 5.36
C ALA A 60 -1.13 23.99 4.52
N HIS A 61 -2.46 23.82 4.66
CA HIS A 61 -3.48 24.55 3.91
C HIS A 61 -3.42 24.40 2.38
N LEU A 62 -2.73 23.37 1.86
CA LEU A 62 -2.71 23.03 0.44
C LEU A 62 -3.57 21.81 0.12
N HIS A 63 -4.38 21.94 -0.94
CA HIS A 63 -5.05 20.81 -1.56
C HIS A 63 -4.00 19.76 -2.05
N PRO A 64 -4.27 18.44 -1.96
CA PRO A 64 -3.32 17.39 -2.37
C PRO A 64 -2.69 17.61 -3.76
N GLN A 65 -3.48 18.03 -4.75
CA GLN A 65 -2.96 18.31 -6.10
C GLN A 65 -1.93 19.46 -6.13
N ARG A 66 -2.07 20.45 -5.24
CA ARG A 66 -1.10 21.56 -5.12
C ARG A 66 0.17 21.11 -4.38
N GLN A 67 0.03 20.18 -3.42
CA GLN A 67 1.18 19.55 -2.75
C GLN A 67 2.09 18.83 -3.77
N LEU A 68 1.50 18.08 -4.70
CA LEU A 68 2.24 17.39 -5.75
C LEU A 68 2.97 18.37 -6.68
N ARG A 69 2.30 19.43 -7.13
CA ARG A 69 2.92 20.48 -7.98
C ARG A 69 4.06 21.20 -7.26
N LEU A 70 3.90 21.46 -5.96
CA LEU A 70 4.96 22.03 -5.15
C LEU A 70 6.19 21.11 -5.11
N MET A 71 5.99 19.79 -4.96
CA MET A 71 7.11 18.84 -5.00
C MET A 71 7.82 18.80 -6.33
N ASP A 72 7.08 18.81 -7.44
CA ASP A 72 7.70 18.85 -8.77
C ASP A 72 8.58 20.11 -8.91
N PHE A 73 8.07 21.26 -8.46
CA PHE A 73 8.80 22.52 -8.47
C PHE A 73 10.06 22.48 -7.58
N LEU A 74 9.94 22.01 -6.33
CA LEU A 74 11.08 21.89 -5.40
C LEU A 74 12.13 20.90 -5.93
N THR A 75 11.69 19.82 -6.58
CA THR A 75 12.60 18.82 -7.18
C THR A 75 13.37 19.43 -8.34
N VAL A 76 12.72 20.21 -9.20
CA VAL A 76 13.38 20.94 -10.29
C VAL A 76 14.39 21.95 -9.74
N ALA A 77 14.02 22.71 -8.70
CA ALA A 77 14.90 23.69 -8.06
C ALA A 77 16.13 23.04 -7.38
N ALA A 78 15.99 21.81 -6.89
CA ALA A 78 17.08 21.05 -6.27
C ALA A 78 17.96 20.29 -7.26
N THR A 79 17.52 20.12 -8.51
CA THR A 79 18.28 19.36 -9.51
C THR A 79 19.34 20.25 -10.17
N PRO A 80 20.62 19.84 -10.22
CA PRO A 80 21.64 20.59 -10.95
C PRO A 80 21.28 20.62 -12.44
N ARG A 81 21.15 21.82 -13.02
CA ARG A 81 21.04 21.94 -14.49
C ARG A 81 22.38 21.54 -15.10
N PRO A 82 22.42 20.65 -16.11
CA PRO A 82 23.67 20.35 -16.81
C PRO A 82 24.18 21.66 -17.43
N SER A 83 25.39 22.07 -17.05
CA SER A 83 26.06 23.22 -17.65
C SER A 83 26.18 23.02 -19.15
N SER A 84 25.64 23.95 -19.94
CA SER A 84 25.85 24.06 -21.38
C SER A 84 27.30 24.46 -21.69
N SER A 85 28.26 23.58 -21.38
CA SER A 85 29.65 23.76 -21.78
C SER A 85 30.39 22.43 -21.82
N THR A 86 29.92 21.53 -22.67
CA THR A 86 30.83 20.60 -23.37
C THR A 86 30.23 20.34 -24.74
N VAL A 87 30.56 21.21 -25.70
CA VAL A 87 30.55 20.83 -27.12
C VAL A 87 31.67 19.80 -27.27
N THR A 88 31.41 18.55 -26.90
CA THR A 88 32.15 17.43 -27.49
C THR A 88 31.70 17.39 -28.94
N ARG A 89 32.55 17.92 -29.83
CA ARG A 89 32.45 17.62 -31.27
C ARG A 89 32.28 16.11 -31.39
N PRO A 90 31.29 15.61 -32.14
CA PRO A 90 31.22 14.18 -32.41
C PRO A 90 32.52 13.79 -33.11
N MET A 91 33.30 12.92 -32.49
CA MET A 91 34.29 12.13 -33.22
C MET A 91 33.52 11.31 -34.24
N GLU A 92 33.89 11.43 -35.51
CA GLU A 92 33.54 10.46 -36.54
C GLU A 92 33.99 9.09 -36.06
N ILE A 93 33.02 8.24 -35.73
CA ILE A 93 33.22 6.80 -35.59
C ILE A 93 32.38 6.17 -36.68
N ASP A 94 33.11 5.79 -37.72
CA ASP A 94 32.67 4.95 -38.82
C ASP A 94 32.13 3.61 -38.28
N GLN A 95 30.99 3.18 -38.86
CA GLN A 95 30.38 1.84 -38.81
C GLN A 95 29.83 1.33 -37.46
N ARG A 96 28.50 1.49 -37.25
CA ARG A 96 27.68 0.49 -36.54
C ARG A 96 26.30 0.33 -37.18
N GLU A 97 25.97 -0.94 -37.44
CA GLU A 97 24.76 -1.47 -38.03
C GLU A 97 23.48 -0.99 -37.31
N GLU A 98 22.48 -0.60 -38.10
CA GLU A 98 21.12 -0.30 -37.63
C GLU A 98 20.45 -1.58 -37.12
N ILE A 99 20.08 -1.59 -35.84
CA ILE A 99 19.06 -2.52 -35.32
C ILE A 99 17.74 -1.75 -35.29
N SER A 100 16.90 -2.00 -36.29
CA SER A 100 15.54 -1.48 -36.39
C SER A 100 14.63 -2.08 -35.30
N LEU A 101 14.02 -1.24 -34.47
CA LEU A 101 12.97 -1.62 -33.53
C LEU A 101 11.57 -1.31 -34.11
N PRO A 102 10.53 -2.12 -33.81
CA PRO A 102 9.40 -2.36 -34.72
C PRO A 102 8.24 -1.36 -34.68
N TRP A 103 8.39 -0.20 -34.02
CA TRP A 103 7.25 0.68 -33.73
C TRP A 103 7.34 2.07 -34.37
N ASN A 104 8.28 2.28 -35.29
CA ASN A 104 8.46 3.56 -35.98
C ASN A 104 7.91 3.49 -37.41
N GLU A 105 6.61 3.21 -37.54
CA GLU A 105 5.89 3.50 -38.78
C GLU A 105 4.56 4.19 -38.46
N GLY A 106 4.40 5.40 -38.98
CA GLY A 106 3.09 6.03 -39.16
C GLY A 106 2.80 7.25 -38.30
N SER A 107 3.40 8.41 -38.62
CA SER A 107 2.61 9.64 -38.77
C SER A 107 3.43 10.74 -39.44
N THR A 108 3.07 11.06 -40.68
CA THR A 108 3.55 12.20 -41.46
C THR A 108 3.08 13.51 -40.82
N ALA A 109 4.01 14.37 -40.40
CA ALA A 109 3.72 15.77 -40.09
C ALA A 109 3.62 16.58 -41.40
N PRO A 110 2.64 17.49 -41.55
CA PRO A 110 2.51 18.30 -42.76
C PRO A 110 3.48 19.48 -42.74
N SER A 111 4.02 19.79 -43.91
CA SER A 111 4.90 20.91 -44.19
C SER A 111 4.15 22.23 -44.40
N ALA A 112 4.91 23.31 -44.25
CA ALA A 112 4.74 24.69 -44.77
C ALA A 112 4.04 25.71 -43.85
N LEU A 113 4.79 26.76 -43.47
CA LEU A 113 4.70 28.07 -44.13
C LEU A 113 5.80 29.02 -43.60
N SER A 114 6.59 29.53 -44.55
CA SER A 114 7.54 30.63 -44.42
C SER A 114 6.84 31.97 -44.67
N SER A 115 7.17 32.99 -43.88
CA SER A 115 7.05 34.40 -44.30
C SER A 115 8.01 35.31 -43.52
N ASP A 116 8.98 35.83 -44.25
CA ASP A 116 9.65 37.14 -44.22
C ASP A 116 9.86 37.93 -42.91
N ASP A 117 11.15 38.03 -42.59
CA ASP A 117 12.00 39.23 -42.55
C ASP A 117 11.50 40.53 -41.89
N GLY A 118 12.29 40.99 -40.92
CA GLY A 118 12.10 42.21 -40.15
C GLY A 118 13.24 42.40 -39.16
N GLY A 119 14.44 42.68 -39.68
CA GLY A 119 15.60 43.00 -38.85
C GLY A 119 15.47 44.36 -38.14
N SER A 120 15.68 44.37 -36.83
CA SER A 120 16.26 45.51 -36.11
C SER A 120 16.70 45.10 -34.69
N THR A 121 17.94 45.51 -34.38
CA THR A 121 18.55 45.67 -33.05
C THR A 121 18.80 44.40 -32.22
N ALA A 122 19.97 43.81 -32.49
CA ALA A 122 20.79 43.15 -31.49
C ALA A 122 21.15 44.17 -30.39
N ASP A 123 20.58 44.00 -29.19
CA ASP A 123 21.10 44.38 -27.87
C ASP A 123 19.97 44.28 -26.82
N GLU A 124 19.32 43.12 -26.73
CA GLU A 124 18.60 42.73 -25.51
C GLU A 124 19.27 41.48 -24.98
N VAL A 125 20.16 41.76 -24.03
CA VAL A 125 20.92 40.85 -23.16
C VAL A 125 20.16 39.56 -22.87
N ASP A 126 20.66 38.44 -23.41
CA ASP A 126 20.44 37.09 -22.88
C ASP A 126 21.01 37.02 -21.45
N GLN A 127 20.26 37.54 -20.48
CA GLN A 127 20.39 37.11 -19.08
C GLN A 127 19.67 35.78 -18.96
N GLU A 128 20.30 34.71 -19.44
CA GLU A 128 19.95 33.37 -18.97
C GLU A 128 20.12 33.38 -17.45
N ASP A 129 19.00 33.36 -16.73
CA ASP A 129 18.88 33.39 -15.27
C ASP A 129 19.60 32.14 -14.70
N GLN A 130 20.92 32.26 -14.47
CA GLN A 130 21.81 31.24 -13.89
C GLN A 130 21.47 31.04 -12.42
N THR A 131 20.27 30.53 -12.15
CA THR A 131 19.83 30.14 -10.82
C THR A 131 20.58 28.89 -10.39
N ARG A 132 21.39 29.00 -9.33
CA ARG A 132 22.13 27.87 -8.77
C ARG A 132 21.16 26.84 -8.14
N PRO A 133 21.49 25.53 -8.16
CA PRO A 133 20.65 24.52 -7.51
C PRO A 133 20.61 24.76 -5.99
N VAL A 134 19.42 24.65 -5.40
CA VAL A 134 19.18 24.88 -3.97
C VAL A 134 18.99 23.54 -3.27
N GLN A 135 19.72 23.30 -2.18
CA GLN A 135 19.47 22.14 -1.32
C GLN A 135 18.20 22.39 -0.51
N VAL A 136 17.20 21.53 -0.66
CA VAL A 136 15.94 21.63 0.08
C VAL A 136 15.86 20.53 1.13
N ILE A 137 15.63 20.90 2.39
CA ILE A 137 15.29 19.98 3.47
C ILE A 137 13.91 20.36 3.96
N LEU A 138 13.00 19.38 3.99
CA LEU A 138 11.64 19.62 4.46
C LEU A 138 11.20 18.58 5.48
N THR A 139 10.30 18.97 6.37
CA THR A 139 9.54 18.06 7.23
C THR A 139 8.13 17.93 6.67
N THR A 140 7.55 16.72 6.74
CA THR A 140 6.20 16.46 6.23
C THR A 140 5.54 15.34 7.00
N HIS A 141 4.23 15.48 7.19
CA HIS A 141 3.32 14.42 7.63
C HIS A 141 2.43 13.91 6.49
N SER A 142 2.61 14.43 5.27
CA SER A 142 1.80 14.10 4.09
C SER A 142 2.31 12.86 3.35
N PRO A 143 1.45 11.84 3.19
CA PRO A 143 1.70 10.72 2.29
C PRO A 143 1.85 11.16 0.82
N ASN A 144 1.20 12.26 0.41
CA ASN A 144 1.31 12.76 -0.95
C ASN A 144 2.74 13.22 -1.27
N LEU A 145 3.36 13.96 -0.34
CA LEU A 145 4.72 14.46 -0.51
C LEU A 145 5.74 13.32 -0.44
N SER A 146 5.63 12.48 0.58
CA SER A 146 6.56 11.34 0.76
C SER A 146 6.50 10.30 -0.37
N SER A 147 5.36 10.13 -1.05
CA SER A 147 5.25 9.24 -2.23
C SER A 147 6.00 9.73 -3.47
N LYS A 148 6.35 11.03 -3.54
CA LYS A 148 7.06 11.63 -4.68
C LYS A 148 8.56 11.74 -4.47
N ILE A 149 9.01 11.69 -3.23
CA ILE A 149 10.43 11.81 -2.90
C ILE A 149 11.10 10.45 -3.12
N ALA A 150 12.26 10.44 -3.79
CA ALA A 150 13.06 9.24 -3.92
C ALA A 150 13.42 8.69 -2.53
N LEU A 151 13.24 7.38 -2.32
CA LEU A 151 13.45 6.74 -1.01
C LEU A 151 14.81 7.05 -0.37
N GLU A 152 15.85 7.19 -1.18
CA GLU A 152 17.20 7.51 -0.69
C GLU A 152 17.32 8.89 -0.03
N ASN A 153 16.40 9.81 -0.37
CA ASN A 153 16.30 11.14 0.20
C ASN A 153 15.32 11.21 1.39
N LEU A 154 14.67 10.10 1.76
CA LEU A 154 13.75 10.07 2.89
C LEU A 154 14.49 9.75 4.19
N VAL A 155 14.13 10.50 5.24
CA VAL A 155 14.59 10.27 6.62
C VAL A 155 13.37 10.13 7.51
N LEU A 156 13.20 8.94 8.08
CA LEU A 156 12.08 8.65 8.98
C LEU A 156 12.41 9.07 10.40
N MET A 157 11.55 9.89 11.00
CA MET A 157 11.66 10.29 12.41
C MET A 157 10.81 9.35 13.27
N HIS A 158 11.44 8.57 14.15
CA HIS A 158 10.74 7.64 15.04
C HIS A 158 11.42 7.58 16.42
N GLY A 159 10.63 7.69 17.51
CA GLY A 159 11.16 7.58 18.88
C GLY A 159 12.28 8.58 19.20
N ARG A 160 12.16 9.83 18.73
CA ARG A 160 13.17 10.90 18.85
C ARG A 160 14.50 10.62 18.12
N LYS A 161 14.49 9.74 17.11
CA LYS A 161 15.66 9.40 16.30
C LYS A 161 15.36 9.49 14.81
N ALA A 162 16.38 9.91 14.05
CA ALA A 162 16.35 9.96 12.59
C ALA A 162 16.88 8.66 11.97
N TYR A 163 16.14 8.10 11.03
CA TYR A 163 16.49 6.87 10.30
C TYR A 163 16.47 7.16 8.80
N SER A 164 17.64 7.39 8.20
CA SER A 164 17.75 7.51 6.74
C SER A 164 17.30 6.21 6.06
N LEU A 165 16.53 6.31 4.99
CA LEU A 165 16.09 5.20 4.16
C LEU A 165 17.01 4.96 2.96
N GLY A 166 18.20 5.58 2.94
CA GLY A 166 19.22 5.36 1.91
C GLY A 166 19.76 3.93 1.86
N ARG A 167 20.34 3.58 0.70
CA ARG A 167 20.85 2.24 0.33
C ARG A 167 21.71 1.57 1.39
N GLN A 168 22.61 2.33 2.00
CA GLN A 168 23.54 1.85 3.03
C GLN A 168 22.91 1.66 4.43
N HIS A 169 21.63 1.99 4.62
CA HIS A 169 21.00 2.06 5.92
C HIS A 169 19.83 1.10 6.12
N THR A 170 19.22 0.62 5.03
CA THR A 170 18.16 -0.38 5.06
C THR A 170 18.67 -1.72 4.58
N LYS A 171 17.93 -2.80 4.84
CA LYS A 171 18.22 -4.12 4.25
C LYS A 171 17.61 -4.30 2.87
N LEU A 172 17.23 -3.24 2.17
CA LEU A 172 16.59 -3.33 0.86
C LEU A 172 17.63 -3.58 -0.25
N ASP A 173 17.32 -4.45 -1.22
CA ASP A 173 18.24 -4.72 -2.34
C ASP A 173 18.29 -3.54 -3.33
N GLU A 174 19.37 -3.40 -4.09
CA GLU A 174 19.56 -2.24 -4.99
C GLU A 174 18.45 -2.08 -6.04
N GLY A 175 17.94 -3.19 -6.57
CA GLY A 175 16.83 -3.21 -7.53
C GLY A 175 15.49 -2.83 -6.90
N ASP A 176 15.32 -3.08 -5.61
CA ASP A 176 14.07 -2.83 -4.89
C ASP A 176 13.84 -1.32 -4.67
N TYR A 177 14.89 -0.51 -4.59
CA TYR A 177 14.75 0.95 -4.55
C TYR A 177 14.03 1.50 -5.78
N ARG A 178 14.40 1.03 -6.97
CA ARG A 178 13.76 1.44 -8.23
C ARG A 178 12.33 0.90 -8.34
N PHE A 179 12.09 -0.28 -7.79
CA PHE A 179 10.75 -0.85 -7.69
C PHE A 179 9.86 0.02 -6.80
N LEU A 180 10.24 0.24 -5.54
CA LEU A 180 9.45 1.01 -4.61
C LEU A 180 9.27 2.45 -5.08
N ALA A 181 10.28 3.11 -5.66
CA ALA A 181 10.12 4.46 -6.23
C ALA A 181 9.03 4.55 -7.32
N ARG A 182 8.68 3.44 -7.98
CA ARG A 182 7.61 3.39 -9.00
C ARG A 182 6.25 3.00 -8.43
N PHE A 183 6.24 2.12 -7.43
CA PHE A 183 5.02 1.51 -6.90
C PHE A 183 4.54 2.13 -5.58
N LEU A 184 5.34 2.96 -4.93
CA LEU A 184 4.99 3.69 -3.72
C LEU A 184 4.09 4.87 -4.07
N ASP A 185 2.79 4.60 -4.18
CA ASP A 185 1.76 5.61 -4.28
C ASP A 185 1.39 6.20 -2.90
N VAL A 186 0.46 7.15 -2.90
CA VAL A 186 -0.02 7.83 -1.69
C VAL A 186 -0.59 6.84 -0.66
N THR A 187 -1.28 5.78 -1.10
CA THR A 187 -1.93 4.84 -0.18
C THR A 187 -0.89 3.95 0.51
N LYS A 188 0.17 3.55 -0.20
CA LYS A 188 1.29 2.77 0.35
C LYS A 188 2.27 3.64 1.15
N ALA A 189 2.45 4.91 0.79
CA ALA A 189 3.30 5.85 1.54
C ALA A 189 2.83 6.08 2.98
N ASN A 190 1.57 5.75 3.31
CA ASN A 190 1.08 5.67 4.69
C ASN A 190 1.96 4.77 5.59
N LEU A 191 2.69 3.80 5.03
CA LEU A 191 3.60 2.94 5.78
C LEU A 191 4.66 3.73 6.58
N PHE A 192 5.04 4.94 6.14
CA PHE A 192 6.01 5.77 6.86
C PHE A 192 5.44 6.43 8.11
N PHE A 193 4.11 6.56 8.20
CA PHE A 193 3.44 7.22 9.31
C PHE A 193 2.77 6.23 10.27
N ALA A 194 2.83 4.94 9.93
CA ALA A 194 2.18 3.87 10.67
C ALA A 194 2.89 3.58 12.00
N ARG A 195 2.12 3.26 13.04
CA ARG A 195 2.62 2.74 14.32
C ARG A 195 2.76 1.23 14.33
N GLY A 196 2.02 0.55 13.46
CA GLY A 196 2.18 -0.86 13.09
C GLY A 196 1.79 -1.03 11.62
N LEU A 197 2.28 -2.07 10.96
CA LEU A 197 2.07 -2.25 9.53
C LEU A 197 1.61 -3.67 9.23
N LEU A 198 0.48 -3.79 8.54
CA LEU A 198 0.04 -5.03 7.91
C LEU A 198 0.28 -4.92 6.41
N VAL A 199 1.05 -5.85 5.84
CA VAL A 199 1.33 -5.92 4.41
C VAL A 199 0.63 -7.16 3.86
N VAL A 200 -0.21 -6.97 2.85
CA VAL A 200 -1.11 -8.02 2.32
C VAL A 200 -1.04 -8.13 0.81
N GLU A 201 -1.36 -9.30 0.28
CA GLU A 201 -1.23 -9.59 -1.16
C GLU A 201 -2.37 -9.01 -2.01
N GLY A 202 -3.60 -8.94 -1.49
CA GLY A 202 -4.78 -8.59 -2.28
C GLY A 202 -5.86 -7.76 -1.58
N ASP A 203 -6.92 -7.49 -2.34
CA ASP A 203 -8.06 -6.67 -1.90
C ASP A 203 -8.96 -7.40 -0.91
N ALA A 204 -9.02 -8.74 -0.97
CA ALA A 204 -9.81 -9.54 -0.03
C ALA A 204 -9.31 -9.37 1.40
N GLU A 205 -8.00 -9.48 1.62
CA GLU A 205 -7.34 -9.19 2.90
C GLU A 205 -7.55 -7.73 3.31
N THR A 206 -7.49 -6.82 2.35
CA THR A 206 -7.63 -5.37 2.58
C THR A 206 -9.00 -5.03 3.17
N ILE A 207 -10.04 -5.73 2.73
CA ILE A 207 -11.42 -5.57 3.22
C ILE A 207 -11.64 -6.35 4.52
N LEU A 208 -11.17 -7.59 4.59
CA LEU A 208 -11.49 -8.51 5.67
C LEU A 208 -10.74 -8.21 6.97
N LEU A 209 -9.43 -7.92 6.90
CA LEU A 209 -8.60 -7.78 8.11
C LEU A 209 -9.02 -6.64 9.04
N PRO A 210 -9.39 -5.43 8.56
CA PRO A 210 -9.88 -4.38 9.44
C PRO A 210 -11.14 -4.79 10.19
N ALA A 211 -12.05 -5.52 9.55
CA ALA A 211 -13.28 -6.01 10.16
C ALA A 211 -12.99 -7.11 11.20
N LEU A 212 -12.18 -8.11 10.86
CA LEU A 212 -11.75 -9.14 11.80
C LEU A 212 -11.05 -8.54 13.01
N ALA A 213 -10.16 -7.57 12.79
CA ALA A 213 -9.46 -6.89 13.87
C ALA A 213 -10.43 -6.13 14.80
N LYS A 214 -11.45 -5.46 14.27
CA LYS A 214 -12.51 -4.84 15.09
C LYS A 214 -13.29 -5.88 15.89
N LEU A 215 -13.68 -6.99 15.26
CA LEU A 215 -14.40 -8.07 15.92
C LEU A 215 -13.57 -8.73 17.03
N LEU A 216 -12.24 -8.79 16.88
CA LEU A 216 -11.28 -9.22 17.91
C LEU A 216 -10.99 -8.15 18.98
N GLY A 217 -11.68 -7.00 18.96
CA GLY A 217 -11.43 -5.89 19.90
C GLY A 217 -10.12 -5.13 19.66
N ARG A 218 -9.49 -5.34 18.50
CA ARG A 218 -8.19 -4.80 18.08
C ARG A 218 -8.31 -3.87 16.88
N ASP A 219 -9.18 -2.86 16.97
CA ASP A 219 -9.39 -1.88 15.88
C ASP A 219 -8.05 -1.29 15.40
N LEU A 220 -7.68 -1.61 14.15
CA LEU A 220 -6.40 -1.25 13.54
C LEU A 220 -6.20 0.27 13.52
N THR A 221 -7.25 1.03 13.22
CA THR A 221 -7.19 2.50 13.15
C THR A 221 -6.85 3.08 14.52
N ARG A 222 -7.49 2.57 15.59
CA ARG A 222 -7.21 3.05 16.95
C ARG A 222 -5.79 2.74 17.40
N HIS A 223 -5.22 1.62 16.95
CA HIS A 223 -3.83 1.25 17.21
C HIS A 223 -2.83 1.90 16.23
N GLY A 224 -3.29 2.78 15.33
CA GLY A 224 -2.44 3.43 14.33
C GLY A 224 -1.77 2.42 13.38
N VAL A 225 -2.41 1.29 13.13
CA VAL A 225 -1.94 0.27 12.20
C VAL A 225 -2.39 0.64 10.79
N SER A 226 -1.45 0.70 9.86
CA SER A 226 -1.74 0.89 8.44
C SER A 226 -1.74 -0.44 7.70
N LEU A 227 -2.66 -0.58 6.75
CA LEU A 227 -2.79 -1.75 5.89
C LEU A 227 -2.29 -1.39 4.48
N VAL A 228 -1.35 -2.17 3.95
CA VAL A 228 -0.70 -1.93 2.66
C VAL A 228 -0.90 -3.15 1.77
N ASN A 229 -1.77 -2.98 0.77
CA ASN A 229 -1.93 -3.96 -0.31
C ASN A 229 -0.80 -3.81 -1.34
N VAL A 230 -0.06 -4.89 -1.60
CA VAL A 230 1.05 -4.91 -2.55
C VAL A 230 0.68 -5.45 -3.94
N GLY A 231 -0.54 -5.96 -4.14
CA GLY A 231 -1.02 -6.45 -5.43
C GLY A 231 -0.28 -7.69 -5.94
N GLY A 232 0.03 -8.63 -5.03
CA GLY A 232 0.74 -9.87 -5.31
C GLY A 232 2.22 -9.85 -4.88
N VAL A 233 3.14 -10.02 -5.83
CA VAL A 233 4.57 -10.24 -5.52
C VAL A 233 5.23 -8.93 -5.09
N GLY A 234 5.49 -8.79 -3.79
CA GLY A 234 6.18 -7.60 -3.29
C GLY A 234 6.25 -7.46 -1.78
N LEU A 235 5.52 -8.28 -1.02
CA LEU A 235 5.42 -8.21 0.46
C LEU A 235 6.77 -7.91 1.11
N ARG A 236 7.78 -8.72 0.77
CA ARG A 236 9.12 -8.67 1.34
C ARG A 236 9.84 -7.34 1.02
N ARG A 237 9.60 -6.74 -0.15
CA ARG A 237 10.23 -5.49 -0.57
C ARG A 237 9.76 -4.32 0.30
N TYR A 238 8.45 -4.25 0.54
CA TYR A 238 7.85 -3.21 1.39
C TYR A 238 8.21 -3.37 2.86
N ALA A 239 8.40 -4.60 3.34
CA ALA A 239 8.78 -4.83 4.73
C ALA A 239 10.27 -4.51 5.01
N ARG A 240 11.16 -4.84 4.06
CA ARG A 240 12.62 -4.64 4.18
C ARG A 240 13.03 -3.16 4.29
N ILE A 241 12.20 -2.22 3.83
CA ILE A 241 12.49 -0.78 3.99
C ILE A 241 12.55 -0.37 5.46
N LEU A 242 11.82 -1.07 6.33
CA LEU A 242 11.77 -0.83 7.78
C LEU A 242 12.85 -1.63 8.54
N GLN A 243 13.57 -2.54 7.87
CA GLN A 243 14.69 -3.28 8.44
C GLN A 243 16.00 -2.51 8.26
N ARG A 244 16.78 -2.43 9.34
CA ARG A 244 18.03 -1.64 9.38
C ARG A 244 19.25 -2.50 9.06
N ALA A 245 20.12 -2.03 8.18
CA ALA A 245 21.39 -2.71 7.86
C ALA A 245 22.35 -2.79 9.05
N HIS A 246 22.30 -1.78 9.92
CA HIS A 246 23.15 -1.68 11.11
C HIS A 246 22.30 -1.55 12.39
N PRO A 247 21.83 -2.67 12.97
CA PRO A 247 21.00 -2.67 14.18
C PRO A 247 21.66 -1.98 15.39
N SER A 248 23.00 -2.00 15.47
CA SER A 248 23.77 -1.30 16.51
C SER A 248 23.56 0.21 16.51
N LYS A 249 23.21 0.80 15.35
CA LYS A 249 22.86 2.22 15.21
C LYS A 249 21.38 2.49 15.51
N GLY A 250 20.62 1.50 15.98
CA GLY A 250 19.19 1.60 16.29
C GLY A 250 18.32 0.88 15.28
N VAL A 251 17.18 0.39 15.77
CA VAL A 251 16.18 -0.37 15.02
C VAL A 251 14.86 0.42 15.00
N LEU A 252 14.16 0.40 13.87
CA LEU A 252 12.82 0.98 13.77
C LEU A 252 11.84 0.13 14.56
N ASN A 253 11.29 0.70 15.63
CA ASN A 253 10.43 -0.02 16.56
C ASN A 253 8.96 0.00 16.08
N ILE A 254 8.73 -0.45 14.85
CA ILE A 254 7.40 -0.57 14.22
C ILE A 254 7.15 -2.06 13.94
N PRO A 255 6.13 -2.70 14.54
CA PRO A 255 5.78 -4.08 14.24
C PRO A 255 5.19 -4.16 12.83
N VAL A 256 5.78 -5.02 12.00
CA VAL A 256 5.36 -5.26 10.62
C VAL A 256 4.97 -6.72 10.46
N ALA A 257 3.72 -6.99 10.11
CA ALA A 257 3.22 -8.31 9.75
C ALA A 257 3.04 -8.41 8.23
N CYS A 258 3.69 -9.37 7.59
CA CYS A 258 3.44 -9.72 6.20
C CYS A 258 2.54 -10.96 6.15
N ILE A 259 1.35 -10.83 5.59
CA ILE A 259 0.48 -11.99 5.36
C ILE A 259 0.78 -12.56 3.99
N SER A 260 1.05 -13.87 3.93
CA SER A 260 1.33 -14.55 2.66
C SER A 260 0.65 -15.90 2.58
N ASP A 261 0.23 -16.27 1.38
CA ASP A 261 -0.33 -17.58 1.11
C ASP A 261 0.77 -18.67 1.15
N MET A 262 0.39 -19.92 1.41
CA MET A 262 1.32 -21.05 1.35
C MET A 262 1.57 -21.47 -0.12
N ASP A 263 0.57 -21.26 -0.98
CA ASP A 263 0.52 -21.72 -2.38
C ASP A 263 0.78 -23.22 -2.53
N VAL A 264 0.28 -24.01 -1.57
CA VAL A 264 0.29 -25.47 -1.63
C VAL A 264 -1.14 -25.94 -1.37
N MET A 265 -1.75 -26.59 -2.36
CA MET A 265 -3.13 -27.03 -2.26
C MET A 265 -3.23 -28.44 -1.66
N PRO A 266 -4.36 -28.79 -1.01
CA PRO A 266 -4.61 -30.17 -0.62
C PRO A 266 -4.72 -31.07 -1.85
N ASP A 267 -4.47 -32.36 -1.69
CA ASP A 267 -4.37 -33.29 -2.82
C ASP A 267 -5.68 -33.49 -3.58
N CYS A 268 -6.82 -33.22 -2.94
CA CYS A 268 -8.14 -33.22 -3.58
C CYS A 268 -8.41 -31.98 -4.45
N ALA A 269 -7.75 -30.84 -4.17
CA ALA A 269 -8.03 -29.59 -4.85
C ALA A 269 -7.73 -29.63 -6.36
N PRO A 270 -6.60 -30.17 -6.86
CA PRO A 270 -6.33 -30.21 -8.30
C PRO A 270 -7.46 -30.83 -9.12
N GLN A 271 -8.07 -31.92 -8.63
CA GLN A 271 -9.17 -32.57 -9.32
C GLN A 271 -10.45 -31.74 -9.23
N ILE A 272 -10.78 -31.21 -8.06
CA ILE A 272 -11.96 -30.35 -7.84
C ILE A 272 -11.89 -29.08 -8.70
N LEU A 273 -10.69 -28.51 -8.86
CA LEU A 273 -10.45 -27.34 -9.70
C LEU A 273 -10.44 -27.66 -11.20
N GLY A 274 -10.39 -28.94 -11.59
CA GLY A 274 -10.28 -29.37 -12.97
C GLY A 274 -8.87 -29.17 -13.57
N LEU A 275 -7.84 -29.06 -12.72
CA LEU A 275 -6.44 -29.01 -13.14
C LEU A 275 -5.96 -30.37 -13.63
N VAL A 276 -6.45 -31.44 -13.00
CA VAL A 276 -6.19 -32.85 -13.34
C VAL A 276 -7.50 -33.63 -13.41
N GLU A 277 -7.54 -34.70 -14.20
CA GLU A 277 -8.72 -35.57 -14.30
C GLU A 277 -8.79 -36.57 -13.13
N ASN A 278 -7.62 -37.09 -12.73
CA ASN A 278 -7.46 -38.07 -11.66
C ASN A 278 -6.02 -38.05 -11.11
N ASP A 279 -5.73 -38.96 -10.18
CA ASP A 279 -4.43 -39.08 -9.54
C ASP A 279 -3.32 -39.57 -10.48
N ASP A 280 -3.67 -40.23 -11.58
CA ASP A 280 -2.74 -40.77 -12.58
C ASP A 280 -2.53 -39.83 -13.78
N ASP A 281 -3.10 -38.62 -13.75
CA ASP A 281 -3.01 -37.66 -14.85
C ASP A 281 -1.54 -37.26 -15.11
N PRO A 282 -1.04 -37.35 -16.37
CA PRO A 282 0.33 -36.98 -16.71
C PRO A 282 0.68 -35.52 -16.37
N LYS A 283 -0.30 -34.64 -16.16
CA LYS A 283 -0.06 -33.26 -15.69
C LYS A 283 0.60 -33.19 -14.32
N TRP A 284 0.49 -34.22 -13.48
CA TRP A 284 1.19 -34.28 -12.19
C TRP A 284 2.72 -34.25 -12.34
N VAL A 285 3.24 -34.84 -13.41
CA VAL A 285 4.68 -34.90 -13.68
C VAL A 285 5.16 -33.78 -14.62
N ASP A 286 4.28 -32.91 -15.11
CA ASP A 286 4.66 -31.80 -15.96
C ASP A 286 5.43 -30.72 -15.16
N GLY A 287 6.70 -30.52 -15.50
CA GLY A 287 7.55 -29.49 -14.91
C GLY A 287 7.11 -28.05 -15.20
N ARG A 288 6.21 -27.82 -16.16
CA ARG A 288 5.66 -26.50 -16.50
C ARG A 288 4.50 -26.09 -15.60
N ARG A 289 3.99 -26.97 -14.74
CA ARG A 289 2.87 -26.64 -13.85
C ARG A 289 3.30 -25.59 -12.83
N ARG A 290 2.46 -24.55 -12.71
CA ARG A 290 2.65 -23.41 -11.80
C ARG A 290 2.05 -23.63 -10.40
N TRP A 291 1.44 -24.79 -10.17
CA TRP A 291 0.82 -25.16 -8.91
C TRP A 291 1.56 -26.30 -8.23
N ARG A 292 1.34 -26.45 -6.92
CA ARG A 292 1.92 -27.50 -6.07
C ARG A 292 0.85 -28.02 -5.13
N ALA A 293 0.86 -29.31 -4.86
CA ALA A 293 -0.02 -29.96 -3.90
C ALA A 293 0.78 -30.68 -2.81
N ASN A 294 0.12 -31.09 -1.73
CA ASN A 294 0.73 -31.76 -0.59
C ASN A 294 1.55 -33.00 -0.97
N ARG A 295 1.12 -33.78 -1.97
CA ARG A 295 1.85 -34.94 -2.49
C ARG A 295 3.21 -34.63 -3.11
N ASP A 296 3.43 -33.39 -3.56
CA ASP A 296 4.72 -32.96 -4.11
C ASP A 296 5.81 -32.83 -3.04
N PHE A 297 5.41 -32.78 -1.76
CA PHE A 297 6.30 -32.58 -0.62
C PHE A 297 6.68 -33.87 0.10
N GLY A 298 6.25 -35.03 -0.38
CA GLY A 298 6.66 -36.33 0.17
C GLY A 298 5.54 -37.36 0.14
N SER A 299 5.91 -38.62 0.05
CA SER A 299 4.99 -39.76 0.13
C SER A 299 4.59 -40.09 1.56
N ASP A 300 5.52 -39.92 2.50
CA ASP A 300 5.33 -40.15 3.93
C ASP A 300 5.02 -38.85 4.69
N ASP A 301 4.26 -38.98 5.78
CA ASP A 301 3.78 -37.82 6.56
C ASP A 301 4.91 -37.04 7.23
N GLU A 302 6.00 -37.70 7.60
CA GLU A 302 7.14 -37.06 8.28
C GLU A 302 7.94 -36.20 7.30
N THR A 303 8.34 -36.76 6.15
CA THR A 303 9.02 -36.01 5.08
C THR A 303 8.13 -34.87 4.59
N ARG A 304 6.82 -35.11 4.45
CA ARG A 304 5.87 -34.06 4.05
C ARG A 304 5.86 -32.91 5.05
N ARG A 305 5.71 -33.20 6.35
CA ARG A 305 5.75 -32.19 7.40
C ARG A 305 7.07 -31.42 7.40
N GLN A 306 8.20 -32.12 7.23
CA GLN A 306 9.51 -31.49 7.16
C GLN A 306 9.64 -30.54 5.96
N ARG A 307 9.31 -30.99 4.74
CA ARG A 307 9.45 -30.14 3.54
C ARG A 307 8.46 -28.97 3.51
N LEU A 308 7.26 -29.16 4.07
CA LEU A 308 6.30 -28.05 4.24
C LEU A 308 6.84 -27.02 5.25
N SER A 309 7.46 -27.47 6.35
CA SER A 309 8.15 -26.59 7.30
C SER A 309 9.32 -25.85 6.63
N GLU A 310 10.15 -26.52 5.83
CA GLU A 310 11.21 -25.88 5.06
C GLU A 310 10.67 -24.82 4.09
N ARG A 311 9.54 -25.10 3.42
CA ARG A 311 8.88 -24.12 2.56
C ARG A 311 8.33 -22.93 3.35
N ARG A 312 7.74 -23.14 4.52
CA ARG A 312 7.31 -22.05 5.42
C ARG A 312 8.50 -21.19 5.84
N ASN A 313 9.58 -21.83 6.30
CA ASN A 313 10.84 -21.15 6.65
C ASN A 313 11.41 -20.35 5.46
N SER A 314 11.25 -20.83 4.22
CA SER A 314 11.68 -20.08 3.03
C SER A 314 10.86 -18.81 2.76
N ARG A 315 9.59 -18.78 3.20
CA ARG A 315 8.74 -17.58 3.16
C ARG A 315 9.09 -16.60 4.26
N GLU A 316 9.42 -17.11 5.45
CA GLU A 316 9.88 -16.37 6.62
C GLU A 316 11.38 -16.00 6.58
N ALA A 317 12.12 -16.40 5.55
CA ALA A 317 13.59 -16.24 5.49
C ALA A 317 14.08 -14.79 5.60
N ASN A 318 13.22 -13.81 5.34
CA ASN A 318 13.53 -12.38 5.44
C ASN A 318 13.01 -11.74 6.73
N ASP A 319 12.47 -12.54 7.66
CA ASP A 319 11.98 -12.07 8.94
C ASP A 319 13.16 -11.66 9.81
N GLU A 320 13.10 -10.42 10.28
CA GLU A 320 14.16 -9.87 11.10
C GLU A 320 13.66 -8.62 11.82
N GLN A 321 14.27 -8.35 12.97
CA GLN A 321 13.98 -7.17 13.78
C GLN A 321 12.51 -7.18 14.17
N ASN A 322 11.73 -6.20 13.69
CA ASN A 322 10.30 -6.09 13.96
C ASN A 322 9.43 -6.53 12.78
N VAL A 323 10.00 -7.16 11.75
CA VAL A 323 9.27 -7.71 10.61
C VAL A 323 9.08 -9.21 10.79
N LYS A 324 7.84 -9.66 10.67
CA LYS A 324 7.44 -11.08 10.72
C LYS A 324 6.49 -11.41 9.58
N THR A 325 6.61 -12.61 9.02
CA THR A 325 5.74 -13.15 7.99
C THR A 325 4.83 -14.20 8.60
N PHE A 326 3.53 -14.01 8.42
CA PHE A 326 2.48 -14.92 8.87
C PHE A 326 1.95 -15.64 7.63
N VAL A 327 2.41 -16.88 7.46
CA VAL A 327 2.06 -17.70 6.30
C VAL A 327 0.80 -18.50 6.59
N ALA A 328 -0.13 -18.54 5.63
CA ALA A 328 -1.31 -19.40 5.66
C ALA A 328 -0.95 -20.83 6.12
N GLU A 329 -1.83 -21.45 6.90
CA GLU A 329 -1.58 -22.77 7.47
C GLU A 329 -1.58 -23.84 6.39
N ARG A 330 -2.50 -23.73 5.42
CA ARG A 330 -2.69 -24.75 4.39
C ARG A 330 -2.46 -24.19 3.00
N TRP A 331 -3.31 -23.29 2.52
CA TRP A 331 -3.29 -22.92 1.09
C TRP A 331 -3.36 -21.41 0.83
N THR A 332 -4.57 -20.84 0.88
CA THR A 332 -4.85 -19.40 0.70
C THR A 332 -5.81 -18.92 1.77
N LEU A 333 -5.97 -17.60 1.90
CA LEU A 333 -6.92 -16.98 2.83
C LEU A 333 -8.32 -17.64 2.80
N GLU A 334 -8.94 -17.77 1.63
CA GLU A 334 -10.33 -18.25 1.53
C GLU A 334 -10.44 -19.71 1.95
N TYR A 335 -9.49 -20.54 1.53
CA TYR A 335 -9.46 -21.95 1.91
C TYR A 335 -9.28 -22.10 3.42
N ASP A 336 -8.32 -21.37 4.01
CA ASP A 336 -8.02 -21.46 5.43
C ASP A 336 -9.21 -20.98 6.29
N LEU A 337 -9.93 -19.94 5.85
CA LEU A 337 -11.17 -19.49 6.50
C LEU A 337 -12.26 -20.56 6.46
N ALA A 338 -12.47 -21.18 5.30
CA ALA A 338 -13.44 -22.28 5.17
C ALA A 338 -13.08 -23.43 6.11
N TYR A 339 -11.82 -23.84 6.10
CA TYR A 339 -11.32 -24.97 6.87
C TYR A 339 -11.36 -24.74 8.39
N SER A 340 -11.04 -23.51 8.83
CA SER A 340 -11.03 -23.14 10.27
C SER A 340 -12.42 -23.03 10.88
N GLY A 341 -13.47 -23.18 10.08
CA GLY A 341 -14.84 -23.28 10.55
C GLY A 341 -15.77 -22.21 10.01
N MET A 342 -15.39 -21.42 9.01
CA MET A 342 -16.24 -20.41 8.35
C MET A 342 -16.74 -20.86 6.96
N ALA A 343 -16.76 -22.17 6.68
CA ALA A 343 -17.15 -22.69 5.37
C ALA A 343 -18.56 -22.26 4.93
N LEU A 344 -19.54 -22.29 5.84
CA LEU A 344 -20.90 -21.87 5.52
C LEU A 344 -20.97 -20.38 5.20
N GLU A 345 -20.42 -19.53 6.08
CA GLU A 345 -20.42 -18.08 5.88
C GLU A 345 -19.69 -17.69 4.59
N LEU A 346 -18.56 -18.33 4.30
CA LEU A 346 -17.82 -18.08 3.09
C LEU A 346 -18.58 -18.52 1.84
N LEU A 347 -19.26 -19.68 1.86
CA LEU A 347 -20.07 -20.13 0.73
C LEU A 347 -21.24 -19.18 0.47
N VAL A 348 -21.94 -18.75 1.53
CA VAL A 348 -23.03 -17.78 1.42
C VAL A 348 -22.50 -16.46 0.84
N ALA A 349 -21.39 -15.94 1.37
CA ALA A 349 -20.77 -14.72 0.86
C ALA A 349 -20.33 -14.85 -0.61
N ALA A 350 -19.76 -16.00 -0.99
CA ALA A 350 -19.34 -16.25 -2.36
C ALA A 350 -20.52 -16.35 -3.33
N ARG A 351 -21.64 -16.95 -2.90
CA ARG A 351 -22.88 -17.01 -3.70
C ARG A 351 -23.54 -15.65 -3.83
N LEU A 352 -23.58 -14.86 -2.77
CA LEU A 352 -24.03 -13.46 -2.84
C LEU A 352 -23.16 -12.66 -3.82
N ALA A 353 -21.84 -12.79 -3.74
CA ALA A 353 -20.92 -12.13 -4.65
C ALA A 353 -21.07 -12.56 -6.12
N ALA A 354 -21.39 -13.84 -6.37
CA ALA A 354 -21.64 -14.35 -7.72
C ALA A 354 -22.96 -13.83 -8.32
N HIS A 355 -23.91 -13.45 -7.46
CA HIS A 355 -25.23 -12.95 -7.83
C HIS A 355 -25.40 -11.44 -7.58
N ASP A 356 -24.30 -10.73 -7.29
CA ASP A 356 -24.29 -9.31 -6.90
C ASP A 356 -25.03 -8.42 -7.92
N ASP A 357 -24.70 -8.57 -9.20
CA ASP A 357 -25.37 -7.85 -10.30
C ASP A 357 -26.88 -8.15 -10.37
N ALA A 358 -27.28 -9.40 -10.12
CA ALA A 358 -28.67 -9.82 -10.18
C ALA A 358 -29.48 -9.27 -9.00
N ILE A 359 -28.86 -9.23 -7.82
CA ILE A 359 -29.41 -8.64 -6.60
C ILE A 359 -29.58 -7.13 -6.78
N HIS A 360 -28.56 -6.43 -7.28
CA HIS A 360 -28.64 -5.00 -7.57
C HIS A 360 -29.68 -4.65 -8.63
N ALA A 361 -29.89 -5.55 -9.61
CA ALA A 361 -30.95 -5.42 -10.61
C ALA A 361 -32.34 -5.86 -10.12
N ALA A 362 -32.50 -6.19 -8.82
CA ALA A 362 -33.73 -6.67 -8.19
C ALA A 362 -34.34 -7.91 -8.88
N ARG A 363 -33.52 -8.74 -9.53
CA ARG A 363 -33.94 -10.00 -10.17
C ARG A 363 -34.00 -11.16 -9.17
N GLU A 364 -33.16 -11.10 -8.15
CA GLU A 364 -33.09 -12.06 -7.05
C GLU A 364 -32.99 -11.30 -5.73
N THR A 365 -33.45 -11.90 -4.63
CA THR A 365 -33.29 -11.32 -3.29
C THR A 365 -32.13 -11.96 -2.54
N HIS A 366 -31.58 -11.23 -1.56
CA HIS A 366 -30.55 -11.75 -0.66
C HIS A 366 -31.00 -13.08 -0.02
N ASP A 367 -32.21 -13.10 0.54
CA ASP A 367 -32.76 -14.29 1.22
C ASP A 367 -32.81 -15.52 0.30
N GLN A 368 -33.25 -15.34 -0.95
CA GLN A 368 -33.30 -16.44 -1.93
C GLN A 368 -31.91 -17.00 -2.25
N VAL A 369 -30.88 -16.16 -2.32
CA VAL A 369 -29.50 -16.61 -2.56
C VAL A 369 -28.93 -17.29 -1.32
N ILE A 370 -29.20 -16.74 -0.14
CA ILE A 370 -28.77 -17.32 1.15
C ILE A 370 -29.38 -18.71 1.35
N GLU A 371 -30.69 -18.88 1.16
CA GLU A 371 -31.36 -20.18 1.31
C GLU A 371 -30.81 -21.24 0.34
N ARG A 372 -30.55 -20.84 -0.91
CA ARG A 372 -29.92 -21.73 -1.92
C ARG A 372 -28.51 -22.14 -1.49
N ALA A 373 -27.71 -21.20 -1.00
CA ALA A 373 -26.35 -21.47 -0.54
C ALA A 373 -26.31 -22.35 0.72
N MET A 374 -27.26 -22.16 1.65
CA MET A 374 -27.40 -23.02 2.84
C MET A 374 -27.78 -24.45 2.45
N THR A 375 -28.73 -24.61 1.52
CA THR A 375 -29.13 -25.93 1.02
C THR A 375 -27.97 -26.63 0.30
N GLU A 376 -27.19 -25.88 -0.49
CA GLU A 376 -25.97 -26.39 -1.12
C GLU A 376 -24.96 -26.87 -0.06
N TYR A 377 -24.73 -26.08 0.99
CA TYR A 377 -23.82 -26.46 2.07
C TYR A 377 -24.28 -27.74 2.79
N GLU A 378 -25.56 -27.84 3.13
CA GLU A 378 -26.15 -29.03 3.74
C GLU A 378 -26.00 -30.26 2.84
N GLY A 379 -26.16 -30.10 1.53
CA GLY A 379 -25.89 -31.12 0.53
C GLY A 379 -24.43 -31.60 0.54
N LEU A 380 -23.48 -30.67 0.65
CA LEU A 380 -22.05 -31.01 0.75
C LEU A 380 -21.75 -31.77 2.05
N VAL A 381 -22.25 -31.30 3.20
CA VAL A 381 -22.01 -31.95 4.49
C VAL A 381 -22.67 -33.33 4.56
N SER A 382 -23.89 -33.47 4.05
CA SER A 382 -24.62 -34.75 4.02
C SER A 382 -24.01 -35.78 3.07
N SER A 383 -23.27 -35.33 2.05
CA SER A 383 -22.50 -36.22 1.15
C SER A 383 -21.29 -36.87 1.85
N GLY A 384 -20.97 -36.46 3.08
CA GLY A 384 -19.91 -37.06 3.88
C GLY A 384 -18.49 -36.75 3.38
N ILE A 385 -18.34 -35.72 2.54
CA ILE A 385 -17.03 -35.28 2.07
C ILE A 385 -16.21 -34.68 3.21
N SER A 386 -14.89 -34.78 3.12
CA SER A 386 -13.98 -34.23 4.10
C SER A 386 -14.01 -32.71 4.15
N ALA A 387 -13.60 -32.12 5.28
CA ALA A 387 -13.45 -30.67 5.40
C ALA A 387 -12.50 -30.07 4.35
N GLU A 388 -11.48 -30.83 3.91
CA GLU A 388 -10.58 -30.41 2.84
C GLU A 388 -11.29 -30.34 1.48
N GLU A 389 -12.14 -31.30 1.17
CA GLU A 389 -12.95 -31.32 -0.05
C GLU A 389 -14.03 -30.24 -0.03
N THR A 390 -14.71 -30.03 1.10
CA THR A 390 -15.68 -28.92 1.24
C THR A 390 -14.99 -27.58 0.99
N SER A 391 -13.85 -27.34 1.65
CA SER A 391 -13.11 -26.08 1.54
C SER A 391 -12.55 -25.87 0.12
N SER A 392 -12.06 -26.94 -0.52
CA SER A 392 -11.59 -26.90 -1.92
C SER A 392 -12.74 -26.64 -2.90
N THR A 393 -13.92 -27.18 -2.64
CA THR A 393 -15.13 -26.97 -3.45
C THR A 393 -15.59 -25.52 -3.38
N ILE A 394 -15.61 -24.93 -2.19
CA ILE A 394 -15.92 -23.50 -2.01
C ILE A 394 -14.87 -22.65 -2.72
N TYR A 395 -13.58 -22.96 -2.54
CA TYR A 395 -12.48 -22.25 -3.19
C TYR A 395 -12.58 -22.28 -4.73
N ALA A 396 -13.11 -23.37 -5.31
CA ALA A 396 -13.29 -23.51 -6.75
C ALA A 396 -14.16 -22.39 -7.36
N LEU A 397 -15.06 -21.76 -6.59
CA LEU A 397 -15.85 -20.61 -7.03
C LEU A 397 -14.96 -19.41 -7.41
N PHE A 398 -13.88 -19.17 -6.67
CA PHE A 398 -12.91 -18.11 -6.96
C PHE A 398 -12.00 -18.49 -8.12
N HIS A 399 -11.53 -19.75 -8.15
CA HIS A 399 -10.67 -20.23 -9.23
C HIS A 399 -11.34 -20.14 -10.61
N ARG A 400 -12.63 -20.52 -10.67
CA ARG A 400 -13.44 -20.46 -11.90
C ARG A 400 -13.98 -19.06 -12.21
N LYS A 401 -13.61 -18.04 -11.42
CA LYS A 401 -14.09 -16.65 -11.52
C LYS A 401 -15.61 -16.51 -11.47
N VAL A 402 -16.28 -17.42 -10.75
CA VAL A 402 -17.72 -17.34 -10.49
C VAL A 402 -18.00 -16.25 -9.46
N ALA A 403 -17.16 -16.15 -8.44
CA ALA A 403 -17.24 -15.12 -7.41
C ALA A 403 -15.97 -14.26 -7.38
N SER A 404 -16.13 -12.96 -7.18
CA SER A 404 -15.00 -12.04 -6.94
C SER A 404 -14.54 -12.16 -5.49
N LYS A 405 -13.22 -12.31 -5.27
CA LYS A 405 -12.62 -12.38 -3.93
C LYS A 405 -12.94 -11.12 -3.10
N ALA A 406 -12.87 -9.94 -3.70
CA ALA A 406 -13.11 -8.67 -3.01
C ALA A 406 -14.59 -8.50 -2.61
N ILE A 407 -15.52 -8.78 -3.53
CA ILE A 407 -16.97 -8.68 -3.25
C ILE A 407 -17.37 -9.74 -2.21
N THR A 408 -16.79 -10.94 -2.29
CA THR A 408 -17.01 -11.98 -1.29
C THR A 408 -16.52 -11.56 0.08
N ALA A 409 -15.34 -10.92 0.17
CA ALA A 409 -14.84 -10.38 1.42
C ALA A 409 -15.79 -9.34 2.01
N GLN A 410 -16.40 -8.48 1.20
CA GLN A 410 -17.40 -7.51 1.64
C GLN A 410 -18.64 -8.19 2.24
N TYR A 411 -19.28 -9.12 1.51
CA TYR A 411 -20.43 -9.85 2.05
C TYR A 411 -20.08 -10.67 3.29
N LEU A 412 -18.88 -11.25 3.33
CA LEU A 412 -18.41 -11.99 4.50
C LEU A 412 -18.30 -11.07 5.72
N VAL A 413 -17.76 -9.85 5.56
CA VAL A 413 -17.71 -8.85 6.63
C VAL A 413 -19.12 -8.55 7.15
N ASP A 414 -20.09 -8.30 6.26
CA ASP A 414 -21.46 -8.01 6.65
C ASP A 414 -22.10 -9.16 7.44
N ILE A 415 -21.92 -10.41 6.97
CA ILE A 415 -22.40 -11.61 7.66
C ILE A 415 -21.78 -11.74 9.05
N LEU A 416 -20.46 -11.52 9.16
CA LEU A 416 -19.76 -11.59 10.43
C LEU A 416 -20.25 -10.49 11.37
N GLU A 417 -20.27 -9.23 10.94
CA GLU A 417 -20.74 -8.12 11.78
C GLU A 417 -22.18 -8.36 12.29
N GLN A 418 -23.09 -8.81 11.42
CA GLN A 418 -24.46 -9.12 11.83
C GLN A 418 -24.52 -10.28 12.84
N ARG A 419 -23.84 -11.39 12.59
CA ARG A 419 -23.86 -12.54 13.50
C ARG A 419 -23.27 -12.18 14.86
N PHE A 420 -22.11 -11.52 14.88
CA PHE A 420 -21.38 -11.25 16.12
C PHE A 420 -22.02 -10.12 16.94
N GLN A 421 -22.63 -9.11 16.31
CA GLN A 421 -23.41 -8.09 17.03
C GLN A 421 -24.73 -8.64 17.59
N THR A 422 -25.41 -9.52 16.85
CA THR A 422 -26.76 -10.01 17.23
C THR A 422 -26.71 -11.15 18.25
N LEU A 423 -25.71 -12.04 18.17
CA LEU A 423 -25.62 -13.24 19.01
C LEU A 423 -24.76 -13.05 20.28
N GLY A 424 -24.12 -11.89 20.46
CA GLY A 424 -23.28 -11.62 21.65
C GLY A 424 -22.17 -12.67 21.83
N VAL A 425 -21.64 -13.21 20.74
CA VAL A 425 -20.64 -14.28 20.77
C VAL A 425 -19.36 -13.76 21.43
N SER A 426 -18.81 -14.53 22.38
CA SER A 426 -17.56 -14.17 23.06
C SER A 426 -16.36 -14.17 22.10
N LEU A 427 -15.38 -13.30 22.35
CA LEU A 427 -14.13 -13.18 21.57
C LEU A 427 -13.42 -14.53 21.40
N GLU A 428 -13.40 -15.34 22.44
CA GLU A 428 -12.78 -16.68 22.47
C GLU A 428 -13.34 -17.61 21.38
N ARG A 429 -14.66 -17.56 21.14
CA ARG A 429 -15.31 -18.39 20.10
C ARG A 429 -15.00 -17.91 18.68
N LEU A 430 -14.64 -16.63 18.51
CA LEU A 430 -14.22 -16.11 17.22
C LEU A 430 -12.78 -16.52 16.92
N GLU A 431 -11.89 -16.44 17.92
CA GLU A 431 -10.49 -16.88 17.80
C GLU A 431 -10.40 -18.36 17.43
N GLU A 432 -11.25 -19.21 18.01
CA GLU A 432 -11.31 -20.66 17.68
C GLU A 432 -11.76 -20.96 16.23
N ARG A 433 -12.48 -20.04 15.58
CA ARG A 433 -12.99 -20.22 14.20
C ARG A 433 -12.12 -19.53 13.14
N LEU A 434 -11.14 -18.75 13.56
CA LEU A 434 -10.25 -18.03 12.67
C LEU A 434 -8.92 -18.77 12.50
N PRO A 435 -8.27 -18.69 11.32
CA PRO A 435 -6.91 -19.16 11.14
C PRO A 435 -5.94 -18.47 12.13
N ALA A 436 -5.07 -19.25 12.78
CA ALA A 436 -4.22 -18.73 13.85
C ALA A 436 -3.26 -17.64 13.35
N TYR A 437 -2.73 -17.80 12.14
CA TYR A 437 -1.80 -16.83 11.53
C TYR A 437 -2.40 -15.42 11.38
N LEU A 438 -3.72 -15.32 11.14
CA LEU A 438 -4.41 -14.02 11.04
C LEU A 438 -4.56 -13.36 12.41
N VAL A 439 -4.97 -14.15 13.40
CA VAL A 439 -5.12 -13.70 14.78
C VAL A 439 -3.76 -13.21 15.28
N GLU A 440 -2.73 -14.04 15.18
CA GLU A 440 -1.37 -13.69 15.59
C GLU A 440 -0.83 -12.45 14.87
N ALA A 441 -1.07 -12.31 13.56
CA ALA A 441 -0.67 -11.12 12.81
C ALA A 441 -1.32 -9.84 13.36
N ILE A 442 -2.63 -9.88 13.62
CA ILE A 442 -3.39 -8.74 14.18
C ILE A 442 -2.89 -8.40 15.58
N TYR A 443 -2.72 -9.39 16.45
CA TYR A 443 -2.19 -9.18 17.80
C TYR A 443 -0.75 -8.65 17.77
N TYR A 444 0.08 -9.12 16.85
CA TYR A 444 1.46 -8.67 16.72
C TYR A 444 1.54 -7.17 16.35
N VAL A 445 0.79 -6.73 15.33
CA VAL A 445 0.81 -5.33 14.91
C VAL A 445 0.12 -4.38 15.87
N THR A 446 -0.79 -4.89 16.72
CA THR A 446 -1.49 -4.10 17.74
C THR A 446 -0.85 -4.15 19.13
N SER A 447 0.16 -5.02 19.34
CA SER A 447 0.78 -5.30 20.64
C SER A 447 1.37 -4.10 21.40
N ARG A 448 1.66 -2.98 20.71
CA ARG A 448 2.42 -1.86 21.29
C ARG A 448 1.59 -0.72 21.84
N ILE A 449 0.29 -0.72 21.59
CA ILE A 449 -0.62 0.29 22.10
C ILE A 449 -1.72 -0.45 22.84
N GLU A 450 -1.60 -0.55 24.16
CA GLU A 450 -2.75 -0.89 24.99
C GLU A 450 -3.68 0.31 24.99
N ILE A 451 -4.78 0.19 24.27
CA ILE A 451 -5.87 1.17 24.32
C ILE A 451 -6.75 0.76 25.49
N THR A 452 -6.75 1.54 26.56
CA THR A 452 -7.69 1.33 27.66
C THR A 452 -9.12 1.33 27.08
N PRO A 453 -9.91 0.26 27.26
CA PRO A 453 -11.26 0.23 26.73
C PRO A 453 -12.06 1.40 27.31
N ASN A 454 -12.73 2.13 26.41
CA ASN A 454 -13.48 3.34 26.69
C ASN A 454 -14.56 3.05 27.76
N GLN A 455 -14.42 3.61 28.96
CA GLN A 455 -15.48 3.62 29.97
C GLN A 455 -16.61 4.52 29.47
N HIS A 456 -17.57 3.95 28.75
CA HIS A 456 -18.89 4.54 28.57
C HIS A 456 -19.90 3.57 29.17
N GLN A 457 -19.99 3.57 30.51
CA GLN A 457 -21.23 3.21 31.19
C GLN A 457 -21.98 4.52 31.46
N PRO A 458 -23.27 4.61 31.12
CA PRO A 458 -24.07 5.77 31.48
C PRO A 458 -24.19 5.79 33.01
N THR A 459 -23.73 6.88 33.63
CA THR A 459 -23.83 7.10 35.07
C THR A 459 -25.30 7.12 35.48
N GLU A 460 -25.76 6.06 36.14
CA GLU A 460 -27.03 6.10 36.88
C GLU A 460 -26.90 7.16 37.98
N GLN A 461 -27.61 8.26 37.81
CA GLN A 461 -27.75 9.29 38.84
C GLN A 461 -28.54 8.70 40.02
N GLN A 462 -27.83 8.34 41.09
CA GLN A 462 -28.42 8.11 42.40
C GLN A 462 -29.08 9.40 42.88
N THR A 463 -30.40 9.37 42.94
CA THR A 463 -31.26 10.33 43.61
C THR A 463 -31.05 10.16 45.12
N GLN A 464 -30.21 10.99 45.74
CA GLN A 464 -30.20 11.12 47.20
C GLN A 464 -31.32 12.07 47.62
N GLY A 465 -32.31 11.51 48.31
CA GLY A 465 -33.40 12.22 48.95
C GLY A 465 -32.88 13.15 50.06
N GLN A 466 -33.38 14.38 50.04
CA GLN A 466 -33.29 15.32 51.16
C GLN A 466 -34.45 15.10 52.14
N MET A 467 -34.12 15.38 53.40
CA MET A 467 -34.97 15.73 54.57
C MET A 467 -35.49 14.60 55.46
N PRO A 468 -35.65 14.87 56.78
CA PRO A 468 -35.64 16.18 57.46
C PRO A 468 -34.39 16.51 58.30
#